data_AF-A0A6A7LC90-F1
#
_entry.id   AF-A0A6A7LC90-F1
#
_cell.length_a   1.000
_cell.length_b   1.000
_cell.length_c   1.000
_cell.angle_alpha   90.00
_cell.angle_beta   90.00
_cell.angle_gamma   90.00
#
_symmetry.space_group_name_H-M   'P 1'
#
loop_
_entity.id
_entity.type
_entity.pdbx_description
1 polymer ?
#
loop_
_entity_poly.entity_id
_entity_poly.type
_entity_poly.pdbx_seq_one_letter_code
_entity_poly.pdbx_strand_id
1 'polypeptide(L)'
;MKGTKYNIAIFDTFKTRKDKFTGEAKRQRGIIAHLASEQSPELRTRTSIAHVIAKKHGILWQNIYSGIFRDLDEVLIPSGVVKEGGRLPLRRGPRALQLEGVPFYELTEAGLLVASSIEELGKEHRAKSLEAFIGSLKPENRDEKILFDGILLLMSIAPYFVSKIINEYIHSYSIGVVDSIIPMNVKNFRSVISDHIGVEKELLEAFVNSSKDKQNLIMDFMRILT
;
A
#
# COMPACT_ATOMS: atom_id res chain seq x y z
N MET A 1 7.18 -22.37 18.41
CA MET A 1 7.70 -21.00 18.16
C MET A 1 6.51 -20.12 17.84
N LYS A 2 6.23 -19.07 18.63
CA LYS A 2 5.26 -18.05 18.22
C LYS A 2 5.87 -17.35 17.01
N GLY A 3 5.33 -17.57 15.82
CA GLY A 3 5.82 -16.90 14.60
C GLY A 3 5.76 -15.40 14.82
N THR A 4 6.90 -14.73 14.72
CA THR A 4 6.97 -13.27 14.78
C THR A 4 6.10 -12.73 13.65
N LYS A 5 4.96 -12.12 13.97
CA LYS A 5 4.12 -11.46 12.97
C LYS A 5 4.85 -10.21 12.49
N TYR A 6 5.30 -10.22 11.23
CA TYR A 6 5.95 -9.08 10.59
C TYR A 6 4.90 -8.09 10.10
N ASN A 7 4.25 -7.38 11.03
CA ASN A 7 3.30 -6.34 10.68
C ASN A 7 4.04 -5.10 10.18
N ILE A 8 3.51 -4.46 9.13
CA ILE A 8 4.02 -3.18 8.64
C ILE A 8 3.42 -2.03 9.46
N ALA A 9 4.23 -1.01 9.71
CA ALA A 9 3.88 0.15 10.54
C ALA A 9 3.32 1.32 9.73
N ILE A 10 2.93 1.13 8.46
CA ILE A 10 2.59 2.24 7.55
C ILE A 10 1.39 3.10 7.98
N PHE A 11 0.57 2.61 8.91
CA PHE A 11 -0.54 3.36 9.51
C PHE A 11 -0.28 3.76 10.97
N ASP A 12 0.88 3.43 11.53
CA ASP A 12 1.16 3.66 12.95
C ASP A 12 1.28 5.16 13.25
N THR A 13 0.49 5.61 14.21
CA THR A 13 0.49 6.98 14.70
C THR A 13 0.92 7.04 16.17
N PHE A 14 1.34 8.20 16.63
CA PHE A 14 1.66 8.37 18.04
C PHE A 14 0.40 8.23 18.90
N LYS A 15 0.48 7.47 20.00
CA LYS A 15 -0.63 7.31 20.97
C LYS A 15 -1.18 8.66 21.46
N THR A 16 -0.31 9.65 21.62
CA THR A 16 -0.64 11.01 22.09
C THR A 16 -1.02 11.98 20.97
N ARG A 17 -0.79 11.61 19.70
CA ARG A 17 -1.06 12.42 18.49
C ARG A 17 -1.46 11.50 17.34
N LYS A 18 -2.72 11.08 17.33
CA LYS A 18 -3.28 10.13 16.35
C LYS A 18 -3.30 10.66 14.92
N ASP A 19 -3.10 11.96 14.74
CA ASP A 19 -2.95 12.64 13.46
C ASP A 19 -1.52 12.57 12.90
N LYS A 20 -0.55 12.04 13.66
CA LYS A 20 0.88 12.03 13.27
C LYS A 20 1.45 10.63 13.22
N PHE A 21 1.90 10.25 12.04
CA PHE A 21 2.66 9.02 11.82
C PHE A 21 3.95 8.97 12.66
N THR A 22 4.27 7.78 13.16
CA THR A 22 5.54 7.51 13.85
C THR A 22 6.73 7.69 12.89
N GLY A 23 7.94 7.76 13.44
CA GLY A 23 9.15 7.82 12.61
C GLY A 23 9.34 6.57 11.75
N GLU A 24 8.93 5.40 12.26
CA GLU A 24 8.97 4.13 11.53
C GLU A 24 7.96 4.09 10.40
N ALA A 25 6.71 4.45 10.66
CA ALA A 25 5.67 4.59 9.65
C ALA A 25 6.13 5.47 8.49
N LYS A 26 6.67 6.66 8.79
CA LYS A 26 7.18 7.59 7.77
C LYS A 26 8.32 7.02 6.94
N ARG A 27 9.26 6.29 7.57
CA ARG A 27 10.36 5.65 6.85
C ARG A 27 9.86 4.53 5.95
N GLN A 28 9.03 3.62 6.44
CA GLN A 28 8.45 2.53 5.64
C GLN A 28 7.66 3.07 4.45
N ARG A 29 6.77 4.06 4.67
CA ARG A 29 6.04 4.76 3.60
C ARG A 29 6.99 5.42 2.59
N GLY A 30 8.06 6.06 3.07
CA GLY A 30 9.09 6.65 2.23
C GLY A 30 9.82 5.63 1.35
N ILE A 31 10.17 4.47 1.89
CA ILE A 31 10.78 3.35 1.16
C ILE A 31 9.83 2.86 0.06
N ILE A 32 8.58 2.55 0.43
CA ILE A 32 7.59 2.00 -0.50
C ILE A 32 7.26 3.01 -1.61
N ALA A 33 7.07 4.29 -1.27
CA ALA A 33 6.82 5.33 -2.25
C ALA A 33 7.98 5.47 -3.25
N HIS A 34 9.23 5.47 -2.75
CA HIS A 34 10.41 5.54 -3.61
C HIS A 34 10.49 4.34 -4.56
N LEU A 35 10.31 3.12 -4.04
CA LEU A 35 10.35 1.90 -4.84
C LEU A 35 9.20 1.78 -5.85
N ALA A 36 8.05 2.40 -5.58
CA ALA A 36 6.92 2.45 -6.52
C ALA A 36 7.18 3.41 -7.70
N SER A 37 7.89 4.53 -7.46
CA SER A 37 8.14 5.55 -8.48
C SER A 37 9.44 5.37 -9.25
N GLU A 38 10.48 4.82 -8.61
CA GLU A 38 11.81 4.68 -9.21
C GLU A 38 11.93 3.36 -9.97
N GLN A 39 12.49 3.40 -11.18
CA GLN A 39 12.68 2.21 -12.03
C GLN A 39 14.15 1.82 -12.14
N SER A 40 15.07 2.76 -11.92
CA SER A 40 16.51 2.55 -12.08
C SER A 40 17.05 1.70 -10.92
N PRO A 41 17.63 0.52 -11.19
CA PRO A 41 18.23 -0.33 -10.14
C PRO A 41 19.25 0.40 -9.24
N GLU A 42 20.06 1.30 -9.81
CA GLU A 42 21.08 2.08 -9.11
C GLU A 42 20.48 3.01 -8.04
N LEU A 43 19.25 3.47 -8.26
CA LEU A 43 18.53 4.35 -7.35
C LEU A 43 17.66 3.56 -6.35
N ARG A 44 17.64 2.23 -6.43
CA ARG A 44 16.87 1.34 -5.55
C ARG A 44 17.74 0.51 -4.60
N THR A 45 18.99 0.91 -4.37
CA THR A 45 19.84 0.33 -3.32
C THR A 45 19.49 0.92 -1.94
N ARG A 46 19.83 0.24 -0.83
CA ARG A 46 19.59 0.76 0.54
C ARG A 46 20.16 2.17 0.72
N THR A 47 21.37 2.39 0.20
CA THR A 47 22.08 3.66 0.29
C THR A 47 21.36 4.75 -0.50
N SER A 48 20.98 4.46 -1.75
CA SER A 48 20.24 5.42 -2.59
C SER A 48 18.90 5.80 -1.97
N ILE A 49 18.16 4.81 -1.46
CA ILE A 49 16.89 5.02 -0.73
C ILE A 49 17.10 5.94 0.48
N ALA A 50 18.12 5.67 1.30
CA ALA A 50 18.44 6.50 2.46
C ALA A 50 18.76 7.95 2.06
N HIS A 51 19.54 8.16 0.98
CA HIS A 51 19.82 9.51 0.49
C HIS A 51 18.56 10.25 0.05
N VAL A 52 17.68 9.61 -0.72
CA VAL A 52 16.45 10.24 -1.22
C VAL A 52 15.52 10.62 -0.08
N ILE A 53 15.26 9.69 0.84
CA ILE A 53 14.38 9.94 2.00
C ILE A 53 14.97 11.02 2.91
N ALA A 54 16.27 10.97 3.18
CA ALA A 54 16.93 11.96 4.03
C ALA A 54 16.86 13.36 3.42
N LYS A 55 17.10 13.48 2.10
CA LYS A 55 16.98 14.73 1.36
C LYS A 55 15.55 15.29 1.42
N LYS A 56 14.52 14.45 1.25
CA LYS A 56 13.11 14.84 1.33
C LYS A 56 12.74 15.42 2.71
N HIS A 57 13.40 14.95 3.77
CA HIS A 57 13.14 15.38 5.15
C HIS A 57 14.15 16.39 5.71
N GLY A 58 15.12 16.86 4.92
CA GLY A 58 16.12 17.82 5.37
C GLY A 58 17.05 17.29 6.48
N ILE A 59 17.33 16.00 6.48
CA ILE A 59 18.19 15.33 7.48
C ILE A 59 19.40 14.66 6.83
N LEU A 60 20.43 14.37 7.61
CA LEU A 60 21.59 13.61 7.15
C LEU A 60 21.23 12.13 6.96
N TRP A 61 21.62 11.54 5.83
CA TRP A 61 21.28 10.15 5.49
C TRP A 61 21.86 9.13 6.48
N GLN A 62 23.03 9.43 7.06
CA GLN A 62 23.65 8.62 8.10
C GLN A 62 22.74 8.45 9.32
N ASN A 63 21.90 9.45 9.62
CA ASN A 63 21.00 9.43 10.77
C ASN A 63 19.79 8.50 10.57
N ILE A 64 19.45 8.16 9.32
CA ILE A 64 18.32 7.27 9.02
C ILE A 64 18.73 5.93 8.43
N TYR A 65 20.00 5.78 8.00
CA TYR A 65 20.47 4.60 7.29
C TYR A 65 20.18 3.30 8.07
N SER A 66 20.48 3.27 9.37
CA SER A 66 20.21 2.10 10.22
C SER A 66 18.71 1.82 10.36
N GLY A 67 17.87 2.86 10.36
CA GLY A 67 16.41 2.72 10.33
C GLY A 67 15.91 2.14 9.02
N ILE A 68 16.43 2.63 7.88
CA ILE A 68 16.09 2.11 6.54
C ILE A 68 16.52 0.64 6.40
N PHE A 69 17.72 0.30 6.87
CA PHE A 69 18.21 -1.08 6.88
C PHE A 69 17.27 -1.99 7.67
N ARG A 70 16.92 -1.62 8.90
CA ARG A 70 16.01 -2.37 9.75
C ARG A 70 14.63 -2.53 9.11
N ASP A 71 14.06 -1.43 8.64
CA ASP A 71 12.72 -1.43 8.03
C ASP A 71 12.69 -2.31 6.77
N LEU A 72 13.74 -2.33 5.95
CA LEU A 72 13.83 -3.24 4.80
C LEU A 72 14.00 -4.70 5.22
N ASP A 73 15.05 -5.00 5.98
CA ASP A 73 15.51 -6.38 6.19
C ASP A 73 14.71 -7.12 7.25
N GLU A 74 14.18 -6.42 8.25
CA GLU A 74 13.48 -7.02 9.39
C GLU A 74 11.96 -6.88 9.29
N VAL A 75 11.45 -5.99 8.43
CA VAL A 75 10.00 -5.72 8.30
C VAL A 75 9.49 -5.90 6.88
N LEU A 76 9.91 -5.08 5.92
CA LEU A 76 9.31 -5.02 4.59
C LEU A 76 9.61 -6.24 3.71
N ILE A 77 10.80 -6.82 3.83
CA ILE A 77 11.15 -8.08 3.13
C ILE A 77 10.45 -9.27 3.81
N PRO A 78 10.53 -9.47 5.14
CA PRO A 78 9.83 -10.57 5.80
C PRO A 78 8.29 -10.53 5.67
N SER A 79 7.69 -9.33 5.61
CA SER A 79 6.25 -9.16 5.33
C SER A 79 5.87 -9.42 3.87
N GLY A 80 6.86 -9.58 2.99
CA GLY A 80 6.65 -9.82 1.56
C GLY A 80 6.21 -8.58 0.80
N VAL A 81 6.33 -7.36 1.35
CA VAL A 81 6.03 -6.08 0.68
C VAL A 81 7.15 -5.69 -0.30
N VAL A 82 8.39 -6.01 0.06
CA VAL A 82 9.59 -5.72 -0.73
C VAL A 82 10.35 -7.02 -1.00
N LYS A 83 11.04 -7.10 -2.15
CA LYS A 83 11.98 -8.18 -2.47
C LYS A 83 13.29 -7.62 -3.03
N GLU A 84 14.35 -8.43 -3.01
CA GLU A 84 15.54 -8.15 -3.81
C GLU A 84 15.21 -8.37 -5.29
N GLY A 85 15.45 -7.34 -6.13
CA GLY A 85 15.23 -7.42 -7.58
C GLY A 85 16.45 -7.91 -8.36
N GLY A 86 17.61 -7.93 -7.71
CA GLY A 86 18.89 -8.32 -8.29
C GLY A 86 20.04 -7.57 -7.63
N ARG A 87 21.23 -7.70 -8.22
CA ARG A 87 22.47 -7.13 -7.68
C ARG A 87 23.26 -6.40 -8.76
N LEU A 88 23.73 -5.21 -8.42
CA LEU A 88 24.54 -4.37 -9.29
C LEU A 88 26.02 -4.76 -9.20
N PRO A 89 26.72 -4.92 -10.33
CA PRO A 89 28.13 -5.25 -10.33
C PRO A 89 28.94 -4.09 -9.75
N LEU A 90 29.82 -4.40 -8.80
CA LEU A 90 30.69 -3.39 -8.19
C LEU A 90 32.10 -3.49 -8.80
N ARG A 91 32.54 -2.43 -9.49
CA ARG A 91 33.86 -2.40 -10.16
C ARG A 91 35.03 -2.03 -9.23
N ARG A 92 34.76 -1.47 -8.04
CA ARG A 92 35.77 -1.00 -7.07
C ARG A 92 35.28 -1.21 -5.64
N GLY A 93 36.18 -1.45 -4.68
CA GLY A 93 35.86 -1.66 -3.27
C GLY A 93 36.21 -3.06 -2.75
N PRO A 94 35.68 -3.51 -1.61
CA PRO A 94 35.98 -4.83 -1.04
C PRO A 94 35.69 -5.98 -2.02
N ARG A 95 36.61 -6.95 -2.12
CA ARG A 95 36.52 -8.07 -3.09
C ARG A 95 35.23 -8.90 -2.94
N ALA A 96 34.74 -9.08 -1.71
CA ALA A 96 33.46 -9.75 -1.47
C ALA A 96 32.29 -9.04 -2.15
N LEU A 97 32.20 -7.71 -2.04
CA LEU A 97 31.16 -6.91 -2.71
C LEU A 97 31.33 -6.85 -4.22
N GLN A 98 32.56 -6.99 -4.73
CA GLN A 98 32.80 -7.11 -6.17
C GLN A 98 32.26 -8.45 -6.72
N LEU A 99 32.33 -9.52 -5.93
CA LEU A 99 31.83 -10.84 -6.30
C LEU A 99 30.30 -10.95 -6.15
N GLU A 100 29.76 -10.44 -5.03
CA GLU A 100 28.32 -10.54 -4.74
C GLU A 100 27.49 -9.43 -5.39
N GLY A 101 28.10 -8.27 -5.67
CA GLY A 101 27.36 -7.08 -6.10
C GLY A 101 26.53 -6.44 -4.97
N VAL A 102 25.98 -5.26 -5.27
CA VAL A 102 25.14 -4.48 -4.35
C VAL A 102 23.67 -4.74 -4.64
N PRO A 103 22.86 -5.21 -3.68
CA PRO A 103 21.45 -5.49 -3.91
C PRO A 103 20.65 -4.21 -4.17
N PHE A 104 19.68 -4.33 -5.08
CA PHE A 104 18.60 -3.36 -5.25
C PHE A 104 17.24 -4.01 -4.99
N TYR A 105 16.26 -3.20 -4.63
CA TYR A 105 14.97 -3.67 -4.14
C TYR A 105 13.83 -3.27 -5.06
N GLU A 106 12.76 -4.05 -5.04
CA GLU A 106 11.54 -3.81 -5.79
C GLU A 106 10.32 -4.15 -4.94
N LEU A 107 9.18 -3.56 -5.30
CA LEU A 107 7.91 -3.96 -4.71
C LEU A 107 7.48 -5.33 -5.23
N THR A 108 6.87 -6.10 -4.35
CA THR A 108 6.09 -7.28 -4.75
C THR A 108 4.67 -6.87 -5.14
N GLU A 109 3.80 -7.83 -5.48
CA GLU A 109 2.36 -7.57 -5.64
C GLU A 109 1.73 -7.00 -4.35
N ALA A 110 2.08 -7.56 -3.18
CA ALA A 110 1.69 -7.00 -1.89
C ALA A 110 2.22 -5.57 -1.73
N GLY A 111 3.45 -5.32 -2.18
CA GLY A 111 4.06 -4.00 -2.21
C GLY A 111 3.28 -2.99 -3.05
N LEU A 112 2.81 -3.38 -4.24
CA LEU A 112 2.00 -2.52 -5.12
C LEU A 112 0.64 -2.19 -4.47
N LEU A 113 -0.01 -3.17 -3.86
CA LEU A 113 -1.25 -2.95 -3.12
C LEU A 113 -1.01 -1.99 -1.94
N VAL A 114 0.03 -2.21 -1.14
CA VAL A 114 0.40 -1.29 -0.04
C VAL A 114 0.73 0.12 -0.56
N ALA A 115 1.48 0.23 -1.66
CA ALA A 115 1.85 1.50 -2.28
C ALA A 115 0.61 2.32 -2.68
N SER A 116 -0.48 1.67 -3.08
CA SER A 116 -1.74 2.34 -3.44
C SER A 116 -2.44 3.07 -2.26
N SER A 117 -2.04 2.78 -1.02
CA SER A 117 -2.61 3.36 0.20
C SER A 117 -1.81 4.54 0.79
N ILE A 118 -0.60 4.82 0.29
CA ILE A 118 0.31 5.80 0.90
C ILE A 118 0.36 7.12 0.14
N GLU A 119 -0.06 8.20 0.80
CA GLU A 119 -0.20 9.54 0.19
C GLU A 119 1.11 10.10 -0.38
N GLU A 120 2.26 9.71 0.17
CA GLU A 120 3.60 10.15 -0.25
C GLU A 120 3.94 9.81 -1.70
N LEU A 121 3.24 8.83 -2.27
CA LEU A 121 3.38 8.41 -3.66
C LEU A 121 2.63 9.33 -4.64
N GLY A 122 1.61 10.06 -4.15
CA GLY A 122 0.77 10.93 -4.97
C GLY A 122 -0.36 10.18 -5.68
N LYS A 123 -1.46 10.89 -5.97
CA LYS A 123 -2.73 10.30 -6.45
C LYS A 123 -2.56 9.44 -7.71
N GLU A 124 -1.83 9.95 -8.71
CA GLU A 124 -1.63 9.26 -9.99
C GLU A 124 -0.87 7.94 -9.82
N HIS A 125 0.24 7.95 -9.10
CA HIS A 125 1.06 6.75 -8.88
C HIS A 125 0.37 5.74 -7.96
N ARG A 126 -0.45 6.18 -7.00
CA ARG A 126 -1.31 5.28 -6.21
C ARG A 126 -2.32 4.54 -7.08
N ALA A 127 -2.96 5.24 -8.01
CA ALA A 127 -3.89 4.63 -8.96
C ALA A 127 -3.16 3.61 -9.86
N LYS A 128 -2.02 4.00 -10.45
CA LYS A 128 -1.18 3.11 -11.26
C LYS A 128 -0.72 1.86 -10.50
N SER A 129 -0.37 2.00 -9.21
CA SER A 129 0.05 0.87 -8.37
C SER A 129 -1.10 -0.11 -8.13
N LEU A 130 -2.31 0.41 -7.86
CA LEU A 130 -3.49 -0.43 -7.70
C LEU A 130 -3.91 -1.10 -9.01
N GLU A 131 -3.89 -0.38 -10.14
CA GLU A 131 -4.15 -0.94 -11.47
C GLU A 131 -3.16 -2.05 -11.81
N ALA A 132 -1.86 -1.82 -11.59
CA ALA A 132 -0.82 -2.81 -11.82
C ALA A 132 -1.01 -4.06 -10.94
N PHE A 133 -1.39 -3.86 -9.67
CA PHE A 133 -1.70 -4.95 -8.75
C PHE A 133 -2.92 -5.76 -9.23
N ILE A 134 -4.07 -5.11 -9.46
CA ILE A 134 -5.28 -5.82 -9.91
C ILE A 134 -5.05 -6.50 -11.26
N GLY A 135 -4.31 -5.86 -12.17
CA GLY A 135 -3.96 -6.41 -13.47
C GLY A 135 -2.99 -7.60 -13.43
N SER A 136 -2.25 -7.80 -12.32
CA SER A 136 -1.40 -8.98 -12.14
C SER A 136 -2.19 -10.19 -11.62
N LEU A 137 -3.35 -9.97 -11.00
CA LEU A 137 -4.21 -11.03 -10.49
C LEU A 137 -4.89 -11.81 -11.63
N LYS A 138 -4.97 -13.12 -11.46
CA LYS A 138 -5.71 -14.02 -12.36
C LYS A 138 -6.98 -14.46 -11.65
N PRO A 139 -8.18 -14.04 -12.08
CA PRO A 139 -9.41 -14.47 -11.44
C PRO A 139 -9.63 -15.97 -11.64
N GLU A 140 -9.83 -16.70 -10.55
CA GLU A 140 -10.07 -18.14 -10.55
C GLU A 140 -11.53 -18.48 -10.89
N ASN A 141 -12.45 -17.54 -10.66
CA ASN A 141 -13.89 -17.72 -10.86
C ASN A 141 -14.59 -16.40 -11.23
N ARG A 142 -15.90 -16.50 -11.49
CA ARG A 142 -16.74 -15.36 -11.88
C ARG A 142 -16.81 -14.27 -10.80
N ASP A 143 -16.86 -14.64 -9.52
CA ASP A 143 -17.00 -13.68 -8.42
C ASP A 143 -15.71 -12.87 -8.25
N GLU A 144 -14.54 -13.50 -8.39
CA GLU A 144 -13.26 -12.79 -8.40
C GLU A 144 -13.14 -11.85 -9.58
N LYS A 145 -13.59 -12.27 -10.76
CA LYS A 145 -13.64 -11.39 -11.92
C LYS A 145 -14.51 -10.16 -11.65
N ILE A 146 -15.71 -10.34 -11.08
CA ILE A 146 -16.60 -9.24 -10.70
C ILE A 146 -15.95 -8.31 -9.67
N LEU A 147 -15.25 -8.87 -8.67
CA LEU A 147 -14.54 -8.08 -7.67
C LEU A 147 -13.46 -7.20 -8.33
N PHE A 148 -12.60 -7.79 -9.16
CA PHE A 148 -11.49 -7.07 -9.79
C PHE A 148 -11.98 -6.04 -10.81
N ASP A 149 -12.90 -6.43 -11.70
CA ASP A 149 -13.53 -5.51 -12.67
C ASP A 149 -14.26 -4.37 -11.94
N GLY A 150 -14.94 -4.69 -10.82
CA GLY A 150 -15.64 -3.72 -9.98
C GLY A 150 -14.70 -2.72 -9.32
N ILE A 151 -13.55 -3.16 -8.79
CA ILE A 151 -12.53 -2.28 -8.25
C ILE A 151 -12.02 -1.33 -9.35
N LEU A 152 -11.63 -1.85 -10.51
CA LEU A 152 -11.13 -1.04 -11.62
C LEU A 152 -12.17 -0.01 -12.11
N LEU A 153 -13.43 -0.43 -12.24
CA LEU A 153 -14.52 0.50 -12.60
C LEU A 153 -14.67 1.59 -11.54
N LEU A 154 -14.78 1.22 -10.27
CA LEU A 154 -14.98 2.18 -9.18
C LEU A 154 -13.77 3.09 -8.97
N MET A 155 -12.56 2.70 -9.35
CA MET A 155 -11.41 3.60 -9.35
C MET A 155 -11.63 4.80 -10.27
N SER A 156 -12.32 4.61 -11.40
CA SER A 156 -12.59 5.67 -12.37
C SER A 156 -13.74 6.60 -11.96
N ILE A 157 -14.80 6.06 -11.33
CA ILE A 157 -16.03 6.81 -11.04
C ILE A 157 -16.19 7.21 -9.56
N ALA A 158 -15.56 6.47 -8.64
CA ALA A 158 -15.65 6.67 -7.19
C ALA A 158 -14.30 6.37 -6.47
N PRO A 159 -13.19 7.04 -6.85
CA PRO A 159 -11.84 6.72 -6.38
C PRO A 159 -11.65 6.80 -4.85
N TYR A 160 -12.40 7.67 -4.18
CA TYR A 160 -12.36 7.79 -2.71
C TYR A 160 -12.96 6.57 -2.02
N PHE A 161 -14.03 5.99 -2.59
CA PHE A 161 -14.61 4.75 -2.07
C PHE A 161 -13.62 3.59 -2.22
N VAL A 162 -12.97 3.47 -3.38
CA VAL A 162 -11.93 2.43 -3.57
C VAL A 162 -10.76 2.65 -2.61
N SER A 163 -10.29 3.89 -2.46
CA SER A 163 -9.22 4.21 -1.50
C SER A 163 -9.62 3.82 -0.07
N LYS A 164 -10.87 4.08 0.34
CA LYS A 164 -11.39 3.68 1.66
C LYS A 164 -11.27 2.16 1.84
N ILE A 165 -11.87 1.37 0.95
CA ILE A 165 -11.89 -0.09 1.13
C ILE A 165 -10.50 -0.73 1.04
N ILE A 166 -9.63 -0.22 0.16
CA ILE A 166 -8.25 -0.72 0.07
C ILE A 166 -7.46 -0.39 1.33
N ASN A 167 -7.62 0.82 1.88
CA ASN A 167 -6.98 1.22 3.12
C ASN A 167 -7.45 0.35 4.30
N GLU A 168 -8.75 0.07 4.43
CA GLU A 168 -9.27 -0.80 5.51
C GLU A 168 -8.73 -2.23 5.41
N TYR A 169 -8.61 -2.76 4.19
CA TYR A 169 -8.04 -4.08 3.96
C TYR A 169 -6.57 -4.16 4.42
N ILE A 170 -5.75 -3.19 4.02
CA ILE A 170 -4.33 -3.15 4.39
C ILE A 170 -4.15 -2.82 5.88
N HIS A 171 -4.99 -1.94 6.42
CA HIS A 171 -4.97 -1.60 7.85
C HIS A 171 -5.25 -2.83 8.71
N SER A 172 -6.23 -3.66 8.32
CA SER A 172 -6.54 -4.92 9.00
C SER A 172 -5.35 -5.88 9.05
N TYR A 173 -4.52 -5.90 8.01
CA TYR A 173 -3.24 -6.59 8.05
C TYR A 173 -2.23 -5.94 9.02
N SER A 174 -2.06 -4.62 8.98
CA SER A 174 -1.10 -3.93 9.88
C SER A 174 -1.40 -4.13 11.38
N ILE A 175 -2.68 -4.26 11.74
CA ILE A 175 -3.08 -4.54 13.13
C ILE A 175 -3.19 -6.04 13.45
N GLY A 176 -2.88 -6.90 12.49
CA GLY A 176 -2.83 -8.37 12.65
C GLY A 176 -4.19 -9.06 12.71
N VAL A 177 -5.27 -8.42 12.26
CA VAL A 177 -6.59 -9.05 12.06
C VAL A 177 -6.54 -10.07 10.92
N VAL A 178 -5.79 -9.75 9.85
CA VAL A 178 -5.47 -10.69 8.76
C VAL A 178 -3.98 -11.00 8.79
N ASP A 179 -3.61 -12.25 8.58
CA ASP A 179 -2.22 -12.71 8.66
C ASP A 179 -1.39 -12.40 7.39
N SER A 180 -2.04 -12.17 6.25
CA SER A 180 -1.39 -11.84 4.98
C SER A 180 -2.27 -10.93 4.13
N ILE A 181 -1.65 -9.97 3.43
CA ILE A 181 -2.32 -9.11 2.44
C ILE A 181 -2.70 -9.93 1.19
N ILE A 182 -1.87 -10.91 0.81
CA ILE A 182 -1.98 -11.70 -0.42
C ILE A 182 -2.17 -13.19 -0.08
N PRO A 183 -3.00 -13.94 -0.84
CA PRO A 183 -3.80 -13.48 -1.99
C PRO A 183 -5.00 -12.63 -1.59
N MET A 184 -5.26 -11.58 -2.37
CA MET A 184 -6.50 -10.81 -2.29
C MET A 184 -7.57 -11.50 -3.15
N ASN A 185 -8.43 -12.28 -2.51
CA ASN A 185 -9.57 -12.95 -3.15
C ASN A 185 -10.89 -12.52 -2.50
N VAL A 186 -12.02 -12.94 -3.08
CA VAL A 186 -13.36 -12.60 -2.58
C VAL A 186 -13.53 -12.95 -1.10
N LYS A 187 -13.06 -14.13 -0.67
CA LYS A 187 -13.22 -14.60 0.71
C LYS A 187 -12.51 -13.67 1.70
N ASN A 188 -11.21 -13.43 1.50
CA ASN A 188 -10.39 -12.65 2.41
C ASN A 188 -10.80 -11.17 2.37
N PHE A 189 -11.00 -10.61 1.18
CA PHE A 189 -11.38 -9.21 1.02
C PHE A 189 -12.76 -8.94 1.64
N ARG A 190 -13.75 -9.79 1.36
CA ARG A 190 -15.10 -9.65 1.94
C ARG A 190 -15.10 -9.78 3.47
N SER A 191 -14.28 -10.69 4.02
CA SER A 191 -14.22 -10.91 5.47
C SER A 191 -13.79 -9.66 6.25
N VAL A 192 -13.06 -8.75 5.60
CA VAL A 192 -12.71 -7.45 6.18
C VAL A 192 -13.73 -6.39 5.79
N ILE A 193 -14.02 -6.26 4.49
CA ILE A 193 -14.71 -5.08 3.96
C ILE A 193 -16.21 -5.09 4.24
N SER A 194 -16.83 -6.26 4.38
CA SER A 194 -18.29 -6.34 4.62
C SER A 194 -18.75 -5.57 5.85
N ASP A 195 -17.95 -5.54 6.91
CA ASP A 195 -18.23 -4.80 8.14
C ASP A 195 -18.00 -3.27 7.98
N HIS A 196 -17.27 -2.85 6.95
CA HIS A 196 -16.87 -1.45 6.72
C HIS A 196 -17.71 -0.70 5.68
N ILE A 197 -18.53 -1.42 4.89
CA ILE A 197 -19.34 -0.84 3.80
C ILE A 197 -20.84 -1.12 3.90
N GLY A 198 -21.31 -1.67 5.02
CA GLY A 198 -22.71 -2.02 5.22
C GLY A 198 -23.65 -0.83 5.01
N VAL A 199 -23.28 0.33 5.57
CA VAL A 199 -24.07 1.57 5.48
C VAL A 199 -24.09 2.12 4.05
N GLU A 200 -22.93 2.16 3.37
CA GLU A 200 -22.86 2.61 1.98
C GLU A 200 -23.67 1.71 1.04
N LYS A 201 -23.61 0.39 1.27
CA LYS A 201 -24.39 -0.57 0.51
C LYS A 201 -25.89 -0.37 0.73
N GLU A 202 -26.33 -0.28 2.00
CA GLU A 202 -27.73 -0.04 2.35
C GLU A 202 -28.27 1.24 1.68
N LEU A 203 -27.50 2.33 1.77
CA LEU A 203 -27.87 3.60 1.14
C LEU A 203 -27.98 3.48 -0.39
N LEU A 204 -27.02 2.81 -1.03
CA LEU A 204 -27.03 2.60 -2.48
C LEU A 204 -28.24 1.75 -2.92
N GLU A 205 -28.54 0.68 -2.20
CA GLU A 205 -29.70 -0.18 -2.46
C GLU A 205 -31.02 0.60 -2.25
N ALA A 206 -31.12 1.39 -1.18
CA ALA A 206 -32.28 2.26 -0.94
C ALA A 206 -32.45 3.32 -2.04
N PHE A 207 -31.35 3.91 -2.51
CA PHE A 207 -31.36 4.91 -3.58
C PHE A 207 -31.80 4.30 -4.91
N VAL A 208 -31.23 3.17 -5.32
CA VAL A 208 -31.55 2.48 -6.58
C VAL A 208 -33.00 2.02 -6.61
N ASN A 209 -33.53 1.55 -5.48
CA ASN A 209 -34.93 1.08 -5.38
C ASN A 209 -35.96 2.21 -5.16
N SER A 210 -35.52 3.46 -5.07
CA SER A 210 -36.40 4.62 -4.86
C SER A 210 -36.94 5.21 -6.16
N SER A 211 -38.10 5.87 -6.08
CA SER A 211 -38.64 6.67 -7.19
C SER A 211 -37.75 7.87 -7.51
N LYS A 212 -37.91 8.45 -8.71
CA LYS A 212 -37.05 9.56 -9.16
C LYS A 212 -37.11 10.79 -8.25
N ASP A 213 -38.29 11.13 -7.74
CA ASP A 213 -38.45 12.26 -6.81
C ASP A 213 -37.72 12.02 -5.49
N LYS A 214 -37.78 10.79 -4.96
CA LYS A 214 -37.04 10.40 -3.75
C LYS A 214 -35.53 10.41 -3.99
N GLN A 215 -35.07 9.94 -5.15
CA GLN A 215 -33.65 10.02 -5.52
C GLN A 215 -33.18 11.48 -5.58
N ASN A 216 -33.95 12.38 -6.19
CA ASN A 216 -33.60 13.81 -6.23
C ASN A 216 -33.51 14.41 -4.82
N LEU A 217 -34.50 14.11 -3.96
CA LEU A 217 -34.50 14.57 -2.57
C LEU A 217 -33.28 14.05 -1.79
N ILE A 218 -32.90 12.78 -1.96
CA ILE A 218 -31.70 12.21 -1.34
C ILE A 218 -30.43 12.91 -1.85
N MET A 219 -30.33 13.20 -3.15
CA MET A 219 -29.19 13.92 -3.70
C MET A 219 -29.11 15.36 -3.18
N ASP A 220 -30.24 16.05 -3.05
CA ASP A 220 -30.29 17.40 -2.49
C ASP A 220 -29.92 17.39 -1.00
N PHE A 221 -30.40 16.40 -0.24
CA PHE A 221 -29.98 16.18 1.13
C PHE A 221 -28.46 16.00 1.25
N MET A 222 -27.84 15.16 0.39
CA MET A 222 -26.39 14.97 0.41
C MET A 222 -25.62 16.25 0.07
N ARG A 223 -26.07 17.02 -0.94
CA ARG A 223 -25.45 18.29 -1.32
C ARG A 223 -25.47 19.35 -0.21
N ILE A 224 -26.45 19.28 0.70
CA ILE A 224 -26.51 20.19 1.85
C ILE A 224 -25.46 19.81 2.91
N LEU A 225 -25.10 18.52 3.00
CA LEU A 225 -24.21 18.00 4.03
C LEU A 225 -22.72 18.02 3.66
N THR A 226 -22.37 18.09 2.37
CA THR A 226 -21.00 18.00 1.86
C THR A 226 -20.60 19.26 1.10
#